data_AF-A0A7J3CB10-F1
#
_entry.id   AF-A0A7J3CB10-F1
#
_cell.length_a   1.000
_cell.length_b   1.000
_cell.length_c   1.000
_cell.angle_alpha   90.00
_cell.angle_beta   90.00
_cell.angle_gamma   90.00
#
_symmetry.space_group_name_H-M   'P 1'
#
loop_
_entity.id
_entity.type
_entity.pdbx_description
1 polymer ?
#
loop_
_entity_poly.entity_id
_entity_poly.type
_entity_poly.pdbx_seq_one_letter_code
_entity_poly.pdbx_strand_id
1 'polypeptide(L)'
;LSNAGSSYDIHVAAVKDSLGKVNFGISSGLPLSDSMMNSIKMGRNLEEVTDMLVGVEKSGKLKGAIYYLSKGLKERRQLVEESLISAFTQRIAEAIPRKSI
;
A
#
# COMPACT_ATOMS: atom_id res chain seq x y z
N LEU A 1 7.89 -28.65 -4.15
CA LEU A 1 6.67 -27.81 -4.13
C LEU A 1 7.11 -26.40 -3.78
N SER A 2 7.25 -25.51 -4.77
CA SER A 2 7.53 -24.09 -4.51
C SER A 2 6.26 -23.46 -3.92
N ASN A 3 6.36 -22.92 -2.71
CA ASN A 3 5.27 -22.17 -2.10
C ASN A 3 4.96 -20.95 -3.00
N ALA A 4 3.85 -20.99 -3.73
CA ALA A 4 3.36 -19.92 -4.58
C ALA A 4 2.69 -18.81 -3.75
N GLY A 5 3.46 -18.23 -2.81
CA GLY A 5 3.01 -17.07 -2.04
C GLY A 5 3.40 -15.79 -2.75
N SER A 6 2.43 -14.91 -3.02
CA SER A 6 2.71 -13.55 -3.50
C SER A 6 2.89 -12.62 -2.32
N SER A 7 3.84 -11.69 -2.41
CA SER A 7 4.07 -10.67 -1.39
C SER A 7 3.69 -9.29 -1.92
N TYR A 8 3.07 -8.48 -1.07
CA TYR A 8 2.61 -7.14 -1.42
C TYR A 8 2.97 -6.16 -0.29
N ASP A 9 3.43 -4.98 -0.67
CA ASP A 9 3.43 -3.81 0.20
C ASP A 9 2.05 -3.15 0.11
N ILE A 10 1.34 -3.04 1.23
CA ILE A 10 0.01 -2.45 1.31
C ILE A 10 -0.02 -1.28 2.29
N HIS A 11 -0.76 -0.23 1.94
CA HIS A 11 -1.04 0.88 2.84
C HIS A 11 -2.37 0.60 3.54
N VAL A 12 -2.37 0.72 4.88
CA VAL A 12 -3.56 0.60 5.71
C VAL A 12 -3.86 1.97 6.31
N ALA A 13 -5.07 2.47 6.09
CA ALA A 13 -5.58 3.69 6.71
C ALA A 13 -6.56 3.34 7.83
N ALA A 14 -6.49 4.11 8.93
CA ALA A 14 -7.47 4.09 10.00
C ALA A 14 -8.03 5.50 10.17
N VAL A 15 -9.34 5.66 9.99
CA VAL A 15 -10.05 6.94 10.12
C VAL A 15 -10.92 6.87 11.37
N LYS A 16 -10.66 7.76 12.34
CA LYS A 16 -11.42 7.84 13.59
C LYS A 16 -12.23 9.14 13.63
N ASP A 17 -13.53 9.04 13.90
CA ASP A 17 -14.39 10.22 14.07
C ASP A 17 -14.42 10.73 15.53
N SER A 18 -15.09 11.86 15.75
CA SER A 18 -15.20 12.50 17.08
C SER A 18 -15.98 11.68 18.11
N LEU A 19 -16.79 10.72 17.67
CA LEU A 19 -17.52 9.78 18.53
C LEU A 19 -16.70 8.52 18.83
N GLY A 20 -15.49 8.44 18.29
CA GLY A 20 -14.56 7.35 18.52
C GLY A 20 -14.73 6.15 17.58
N LYS A 21 -15.62 6.24 16.59
CA LYS A 21 -15.79 5.17 15.59
C LYS A 21 -14.59 5.14 14.66
N VAL A 22 -14.07 3.93 14.39
CA VAL A 22 -12.91 3.71 13.51
C VAL A 22 -13.33 2.90 12.29
N ASN A 23 -12.97 3.38 11.11
CA ASN A 23 -13.06 2.64 9.85
C ASN A 23 -11.67 2.40 9.28
N PHE A 24 -11.50 1.25 8.63
CA PHE A 24 -10.23 0.86 8.04
C PHE A 24 -10.36 0.77 6.52
N GLY A 25 -9.28 1.10 5.83
CA GLY A 25 -9.20 0.98 4.38
C GLY A 25 -7.82 0.51 3.96
N ILE A 26 -7.77 -0.16 2.82
CA ILE A 26 -6.54 -0.69 2.25
C ILE A 26 -6.36 -0.15 0.84
N SER A 27 -5.11 0.03 0.43
CA SER A 27 -4.75 0.28 -0.97
C SER A 27 -4.67 -1.04 -1.75
N SER A 28 -4.75 -0.98 -3.09
CA SER A 28 -4.43 -2.10 -4.00
C SER A 28 -3.02 -2.68 -3.86
N GLY A 29 -2.10 -1.95 -3.21
CA GLY A 29 -0.76 -2.41 -2.90
C GLY A 29 0.22 -2.41 -4.07
N LEU A 30 1.46 -2.77 -3.77
CA LEU A 30 2.56 -2.93 -4.70
C LEU A 30 3.07 -4.37 -4.62
N PRO A 31 3.01 -5.16 -5.71
CA PRO A 31 3.59 -6.50 -5.75
C PRO A 31 5.11 -6.45 -5.53
N LEU A 32 5.62 -7.37 -4.71
CA LEU A 32 7.04 -7.53 -4.43
C LEU A 32 7.50 -8.88 -4.98
N SER A 33 8.61 -8.89 -5.73
CA SER A 33 9.22 -10.13 -6.21
C SER A 33 9.88 -10.91 -5.06
N ASP A 34 10.12 -12.21 -5.27
CA ASP A 34 10.83 -13.04 -4.30
C ASP A 34 12.23 -12.51 -3.99
N SER A 35 12.94 -11.94 -4.97
CA SER A 35 14.26 -11.34 -4.76
C SER A 35 14.22 -10.11 -3.86
N MET A 36 13.18 -9.27 -3.99
CA MET A 36 12.95 -8.13 -3.11
C MET A 36 12.63 -8.62 -1.69
N MET A 37 11.74 -9.60 -1.57
CA MET A 37 11.34 -10.15 -0.27
C MET A 37 12.50 -10.82 0.46
N ASN A 38 13.36 -11.55 -0.25
CA ASN A 38 14.55 -12.14 0.33
C ASN A 38 15.51 -11.06 0.84
N SER A 39 15.68 -9.97 0.10
CA SER A 39 16.49 -8.83 0.53
C SER A 39 15.91 -8.14 1.77
N ILE A 40 14.59 -7.96 1.83
CA ILE A 40 13.91 -7.39 3.00
C ILE A 40 14.06 -8.29 4.22
N LYS A 41 13.89 -9.61 4.04
CA LYS A 41 14.09 -10.61 5.10
C LYS A 41 15.53 -10.67 5.62
N MET A 42 16.51 -10.23 4.82
CA MET A 42 17.91 -10.07 5.24
C MET A 42 18.19 -8.76 5.99
N GLY A 43 17.15 -7.98 6.30
CA GLY A 43 17.25 -6.75 7.11
C GLY A 43 17.37 -5.46 6.31
N ARG A 44 17.32 -5.52 4.98
CA ARG A 44 17.27 -4.31 4.14
C ARG A 44 15.88 -3.71 4.17
N ASN A 45 15.79 -2.39 4.08
CA ASN A 45 14.50 -1.73 3.90
C ASN A 45 14.09 -1.67 2.41
N LEU A 46 12.81 -1.38 2.14
CA LEU A 46 12.29 -1.36 0.76
C LEU A 46 12.94 -0.26 -0.11
N GLU A 47 13.35 0.86 0.49
CA GLU A 47 14.06 1.94 -0.23
C GLU A 47 15.42 1.45 -0.72
N GLU A 48 16.23 0.83 0.15
CA GLU A 48 17.53 0.23 -0.22
C GLU A 48 17.37 -0.82 -1.33
N VAL A 49 16.35 -1.68 -1.21
CA VAL A 49 16.06 -2.70 -2.23
C VAL A 49 15.68 -2.06 -3.57
N THR A 50 14.89 -0.99 -3.53
CA THR A 50 14.51 -0.25 -4.74
C THR A 50 15.72 0.42 -5.36
N ASP A 51 16.52 1.14 -4.57
CA ASP A 51 17.72 1.87 -4.98
C ASP A 51 18.69 0.95 -5.74
N MET A 52 18.98 -0.24 -5.17
CA MET A 52 19.81 -1.25 -5.82
C MET A 52 19.23 -1.77 -7.13
N LEU A 53 17.91 -1.95 -7.21
CA LEU A 53 17.25 -2.50 -8.41
C LEU A 53 17.20 -1.51 -9.57
N VAL A 54 17.00 -0.22 -9.28
CA VAL A 54 16.76 0.79 -10.31
C VAL A 54 17.97 1.70 -10.54
N GLY A 55 19.05 1.51 -9.79
CA GLY A 55 20.31 2.24 -9.96
C GLY A 55 20.22 3.71 -9.56
N VAL A 56 19.41 4.03 -8.55
CA VAL A 56 19.27 5.39 -8.00
C VAL A 56 19.59 5.38 -6.51
N GLU A 57 19.98 6.54 -5.97
CA GLU A 57 20.14 6.71 -4.52
C GLU A 57 18.98 7.53 -3.94
N LYS A 58 18.54 7.16 -2.73
CA LYS A 58 17.52 7.87 -1.95
C LYS A 58 16.17 7.95 -2.68
N SER A 59 15.74 6.86 -3.32
CA SER A 59 14.46 6.81 -4.05
C SER A 59 13.27 7.23 -3.20
N GLY A 60 13.33 7.02 -1.87
CA GLY A 60 12.29 7.40 -0.91
C GLY A 60 12.12 8.91 -0.76
N LYS A 61 13.17 9.71 -0.97
CA LYS A 61 13.12 11.19 -1.01
C LYS A 61 12.66 11.73 -2.37
N LEU A 62 12.68 10.90 -3.40
CA LEU A 62 12.22 11.25 -4.75
C LEU A 62 10.74 10.90 -4.89
N LYS A 63 10.45 9.73 -5.45
CA LYS A 63 9.08 9.28 -5.76
C LYS A 63 8.74 7.90 -5.15
N GLY A 64 9.73 7.22 -4.58
CA GLY A 64 9.61 5.95 -3.87
C GLY A 64 9.45 4.71 -4.76
N ALA A 65 9.54 3.54 -4.12
CA ALA A 65 9.44 2.22 -4.76
C ALA A 65 8.28 2.08 -5.75
N ILE A 66 7.09 2.54 -5.37
CA ILE A 66 5.88 2.44 -6.19
C ILE A 66 6.06 3.15 -7.53
N TYR A 67 6.63 4.36 -7.53
CA TYR A 67 6.86 5.11 -8.76
C TYR A 67 7.85 4.41 -9.67
N TYR A 68 9.01 4.00 -9.14
CA TYR A 68 10.04 3.38 -9.95
C TYR A 68 9.61 2.02 -10.51
N LEU A 69 8.97 1.19 -9.70
CA LEU A 69 8.52 -0.15 -10.10
C LEU A 69 7.30 -0.11 -11.03
N SER A 70 6.46 0.91 -10.91
CA SER A 70 5.35 1.15 -11.84
C SER A 70 5.76 1.93 -13.10
N LYS A 71 7.04 2.31 -13.24
CA LYS A 71 7.54 3.19 -14.32
C LYS A 71 6.75 4.52 -14.41
N GLY A 72 6.41 5.08 -13.27
CA GLY A 72 5.71 6.36 -13.15
C GLY A 72 4.19 6.31 -13.33
N LEU A 73 3.60 5.12 -13.52
CA LEU A 73 2.14 4.97 -13.62
C LEU A 73 1.43 5.19 -12.30
N LYS A 74 2.11 4.96 -11.17
CA LYS A 74 1.54 5.10 -9.84
C LYS A 74 2.53 5.73 -8.87
N GLU A 75 2.04 6.55 -7.96
CA GLU A 75 2.80 7.15 -6.87
C GLU A 75 2.29 6.68 -5.51
N ARG A 76 3.14 6.79 -4.48
CA ARG A 76 2.76 6.51 -3.09
C ARG A 76 1.53 7.31 -2.65
N ARG A 77 1.45 8.59 -3.04
CA ARG A 77 0.30 9.45 -2.73
C ARG A 77 -1.02 8.83 -3.20
N GLN A 78 -1.05 8.23 -4.39
CA GLN A 78 -2.28 7.63 -4.94
C GLN A 78 -2.70 6.38 -4.16
N LEU A 79 -1.76 5.54 -3.70
CA LEU A 79 -2.10 4.40 -2.83
C LEU A 79 -2.61 4.84 -1.46
N VAL A 80 -2.04 5.91 -0.89
CA VAL A 80 -2.51 6.48 0.38
C VAL A 80 -3.94 7.03 0.21
N GLU A 81 -4.19 7.80 -0.85
CA GLU A 81 -5.53 8.31 -1.19
C GLU A 81 -6.53 7.18 -1.38
N GLU A 82 -6.15 6.11 -2.08
CA GLU A 82 -6.96 4.91 -2.26
C GLU A 82 -7.33 4.26 -0.92
N SER A 83 -6.37 4.10 0.00
CA SER A 83 -6.63 3.53 1.32
C SER A 83 -7.58 4.40 2.18
N LEU A 84 -7.48 5.73 2.08
CA LEU A 84 -8.39 6.65 2.75
C LEU A 84 -9.79 6.60 2.15
N ILE A 85 -9.91 6.61 0.81
CA ILE A 85 -11.18 6.46 0.11
C ILE A 85 -11.85 5.15 0.53
N SER A 86 -11.11 4.04 0.58
CA SER A 86 -11.59 2.75 1.05
C SER A 86 -12.16 2.81 2.47
N ALA A 87 -11.47 3.48 3.40
CA ALA A 87 -11.95 3.65 4.78
C ALA A 87 -13.24 4.48 4.84
N PHE A 88 -13.33 5.57 4.06
CA PHE A 88 -14.54 6.38 3.97
C PHE A 88 -15.69 5.67 3.25
N THR A 89 -15.42 4.82 2.26
CA THR A 89 -16.45 4.02 1.59
C THR A 89 -17.19 3.14 2.59
N GLN A 90 -16.47 2.47 3.51
CA GLN A 90 -17.10 1.71 4.59
C GLN A 90 -18.03 2.60 5.43
N ARG A 91 -17.55 3.78 5.85
CA ARG A 91 -18.31 4.73 6.67
C ARG A 91 -19.59 5.21 5.97
N ILE A 92 -19.49 5.54 4.68
CA ILE A 92 -20.62 6.00 3.86
C ILE A 92 -21.62 4.85 3.69
N ALA A 93 -21.15 3.64 3.38
CA ALA A 93 -22.01 2.46 3.22
C ALA A 93 -22.83 2.15 4.48
N GLU A 94 -22.24 2.34 5.67
CA GLU A 94 -22.93 2.18 6.95
C GLU A 94 -24.02 3.24 7.21
N ALA A 95 -23.95 4.39 6.53
CA ALA A 95 -24.96 5.44 6.63
C ALA A 95 -26.11 5.28 5.61
N ILE A 96 -25.99 4.36 4.64
CA ILE A 96 -27.04 4.11 3.65
C ILE A 96 -28.19 3.33 4.32
N PRO A 97 -29.44 3.84 4.27
CA PRO A 97 -30.60 3.10 4.77
C PRO A 97 -30.74 1.76 4.06
N ARG A 98 -30.83 0.66 4.83
CA ARG A 98 -31.06 -0.66 4.26
C ARG A 98 -32.55 -0.90 4.07
N LYS A 99 -32.94 -1.36 2.88
CA LYS A 99 -34.29 -1.86 2.64
C LYS A 99 -34.48 -3.15 3.43
N SER A 100 -35.51 -3.24 4.26
CA SER A 100 -35.90 -4.52 4.86
C SER A 100 -36.29 -5.48 3.74
N ILE A 101 -35.60 -6.62 3.68
CA ILE A 101 -35.91 -7.73 2.76
C ILE A 101 -36.80 -8.71 3.52
#